data_AF-A0A7C9CW04-F1
#
_entry.id   AF-A0A7C9CW04-F1
#
_cell.length_a   1.000
_cell.length_b   1.000
_cell.length_c   1.000
_cell.angle_alpha   90.00
_cell.angle_beta   90.00
_cell.angle_gamma   90.00
#
_symmetry.space_group_name_H-M   'P 1'
#
loop_
_entity.id
_entity.type
_entity.pdbx_description
1 polymer ?
#
loop_
_entity_poly.entity_id
_entity_poly.type
_entity_poly.pdbx_seq_one_letter_code
_entity_poly.pdbx_strand_id
1 'polypeptide(L)'
;NEDKPYIELITSPNNPDGFMRQPVVNRSKGMLVHDFAYYWPQYTPIISAADEDIMLFTVSKSNGHAGMRIGWALVKDEEVARRMTKYIELSSIGVSKDSQFRAAKILKAVSDSCEHADDLNFFEVSYHRMSERWNRLRDTVKKSRMFSTPEFPPAFCNYSNRSFGTQPAFAWLKCEGDIEDCESFLRDHKILTRSGKHFGTSPKFVRISMLDQDSNYDLFIERLSAMHS
;
A
#
# COMPACT_ATOMS: atom_id res chain seq x y z
N ASN A 1 -15.44 2.49 -31.95
CA ASN A 1 -14.10 2.01 -31.58
C ASN A 1 -13.09 3.03 -32.04
N GLU A 2 -12.69 3.95 -31.16
CA GLU A 2 -11.79 5.06 -31.50
C GLU A 2 -10.57 5.02 -30.57
N ASP A 3 -9.41 5.36 -31.13
CA ASP A 3 -8.16 5.71 -30.44
C ASP A 3 -8.33 6.98 -29.59
N LYS A 4 -9.22 6.93 -28.60
CA LYS A 4 -9.44 8.03 -27.67
C LYS A 4 -8.26 8.11 -26.69
N PRO A 5 -7.77 9.33 -26.38
CA PRO A 5 -6.77 9.50 -25.35
C PRO A 5 -7.29 8.98 -24.02
N TYR A 6 -6.41 8.40 -23.22
CA TYR A 6 -6.74 7.87 -21.89
C TYR A 6 -5.64 8.21 -20.88
N ILE A 7 -6.05 8.23 -19.61
CA ILE A 7 -5.13 8.25 -18.48
C ILE A 7 -5.38 6.95 -17.71
N GLU A 8 -4.34 6.14 -17.57
CA GLU A 8 -4.39 4.93 -16.75
C GLU A 8 -3.70 5.20 -15.41
N LEU A 9 -4.38 4.84 -14.32
CA LEU A 9 -3.83 4.92 -12.98
C LEU A 9 -3.38 3.52 -12.55
N ILE A 10 -2.07 3.32 -12.42
CA ILE A 10 -1.48 2.04 -12.05
C ILE A 10 -0.99 2.13 -10.61
N THR A 11 -1.70 1.51 -9.68
CA THR A 11 -1.25 1.42 -8.28
C THR A 11 -0.48 0.11 -8.08
N SER A 12 0.79 0.19 -7.68
CA SER A 12 1.67 -0.97 -7.58
C SER A 12 2.63 -0.83 -6.39
N PRO A 13 2.60 -1.70 -5.38
CA PRO A 13 1.56 -2.66 -5.03
C PRO A 13 0.17 -2.01 -4.96
N ASN A 14 -0.85 -2.74 -5.42
CA ASN A 14 -2.20 -2.23 -5.56
C ASN A 14 -2.94 -2.06 -4.22
N ASN A 15 -3.92 -1.16 -4.22
CA ASN A 15 -4.90 -1.00 -3.15
C ASN A 15 -6.28 -1.42 -3.69
N PRO A 16 -6.89 -2.51 -3.19
CA PRO A 16 -6.70 -3.05 -1.85
C PRO A 16 -5.87 -4.35 -1.76
N ASP A 17 -5.65 -5.02 -2.89
CA ASP A 17 -5.23 -6.44 -2.91
C ASP A 17 -3.71 -6.68 -2.85
N GLY A 18 -2.90 -5.62 -2.90
CA GLY A 18 -1.46 -5.71 -2.72
C GLY A 18 -0.68 -6.34 -3.86
N PHE A 19 -1.31 -6.73 -4.97
CA PHE A 19 -0.57 -7.28 -6.11
C PHE A 19 0.22 -6.19 -6.84
N MET A 20 1.38 -6.56 -7.37
CA MET A 20 2.08 -5.73 -8.34
C MET A 20 1.21 -5.59 -9.60
N ARG A 21 1.12 -4.37 -10.12
CA ARG A 21 0.35 -4.05 -11.32
C ARG A 21 1.26 -3.59 -12.44
N GLN A 22 0.75 -3.78 -13.64
CA GLN A 22 1.30 -3.33 -14.90
C GLN A 22 0.15 -2.68 -15.69
N PRO A 23 0.46 -1.79 -16.65
CA PRO A 23 -0.55 -1.22 -17.54
C PRO A 23 -1.35 -2.31 -18.25
N VAL A 24 -2.67 -2.15 -18.35
CA VAL A 24 -3.57 -3.08 -19.04
C VAL A 24 -4.16 -2.51 -20.31
N VAL A 25 -4.18 -1.18 -20.46
CA VAL A 25 -4.65 -0.55 -21.71
C VAL A 25 -3.50 -0.54 -22.70
N ASN A 26 -3.52 -1.48 -23.64
CA ASN A 26 -2.55 -1.56 -24.72
C ASN A 26 -3.03 -0.76 -25.95
N ARG A 27 -3.00 0.57 -25.86
CA ARG A 27 -3.39 1.48 -26.95
C ARG A 27 -2.38 2.62 -27.09
N SER A 28 -2.28 3.17 -28.29
CA SER A 28 -1.50 4.39 -28.51
C SER A 28 -2.16 5.60 -27.82
N LYS A 29 -1.38 6.64 -27.48
CA LYS A 29 -1.86 7.91 -26.88
C LYS A 29 -2.37 7.83 -25.44
N GLY A 30 -1.87 6.86 -24.66
CA GLY A 30 -2.10 6.79 -23.21
C GLY A 30 -1.12 7.65 -22.41
N MET A 31 -1.60 8.20 -21.30
CA MET A 31 -0.74 8.72 -20.23
C MET A 31 -0.84 7.77 -19.03
N LEU A 32 0.30 7.23 -18.61
CA LEU A 32 0.36 6.28 -17.51
C LEU A 32 0.83 6.99 -16.25
N VAL A 33 0.05 6.90 -15.17
CA VAL A 33 0.40 7.45 -13.87
C VAL A 33 0.57 6.30 -12.89
N HIS A 34 1.80 6.09 -12.44
CA HIS A 34 2.13 5.03 -11.50
C HIS A 34 2.11 5.55 -10.07
N ASP A 35 1.19 5.01 -9.26
CA ASP A 35 1.13 5.24 -7.83
C ASP A 35 1.95 4.16 -7.10
N PHE A 36 3.15 4.56 -6.66
CA PHE A 36 4.10 3.75 -5.93
C PHE A 36 4.08 4.05 -4.42
N ALA A 37 2.95 4.50 -3.87
CA ALA A 37 2.80 4.78 -2.43
C ALA A 37 3.20 3.59 -1.54
N TYR A 38 3.01 2.34 -2.01
CA TYR A 38 3.34 1.11 -1.29
C TYR A 38 4.59 0.39 -1.79
N TYR A 39 5.34 0.96 -2.75
CA TYR A 39 6.54 0.33 -3.32
C TYR A 39 7.77 0.55 -2.41
N TRP A 40 7.70 -0.04 -1.22
CA TRP A 40 8.73 0.07 -0.17
C TRP A 40 9.06 -1.30 0.43
N PRO A 41 10.29 -1.52 0.93
CA PRO A 41 10.77 -2.85 1.35
C PRO A 41 9.95 -3.52 2.47
N GLN A 42 9.26 -2.74 3.32
CA GLN A 42 8.37 -3.28 4.35
C GLN A 42 7.08 -3.90 3.79
N TYR A 43 6.72 -3.60 2.55
CA TYR A 43 5.48 -4.08 1.93
C TYR A 43 5.73 -5.06 0.80
N THR A 44 6.79 -4.88 0.01
CA THR A 44 7.02 -5.72 -1.17
C THR A 44 8.51 -5.86 -1.45
N PRO A 45 8.94 -6.99 -2.04
CA PRO A 45 10.29 -7.12 -2.59
C PRO A 45 10.57 -6.02 -3.62
N ILE A 46 11.71 -5.37 -3.50
CA ILE A 46 12.22 -4.42 -4.49
C ILE A 46 13.00 -5.21 -5.53
N ILE A 47 12.36 -5.51 -6.67
CA ILE A 47 12.95 -6.32 -7.75
C ILE A 47 13.86 -5.46 -8.62
N SER A 48 13.49 -4.21 -8.85
CA SER A 48 14.30 -3.24 -9.59
C SER A 48 13.90 -1.82 -9.19
N ALA A 49 14.74 -0.85 -9.53
CA ALA A 49 14.30 0.54 -9.55
C ALA A 49 13.13 0.69 -10.54
N ALA A 50 12.09 1.42 -10.14
CA ALA A 50 11.00 1.77 -11.04
C ALA A 50 11.47 2.87 -12.01
N ASP A 51 11.05 2.80 -13.27
CA ASP A 51 11.49 3.71 -14.33
C ASP A 51 10.34 4.15 -15.23
N GLU A 52 9.27 4.65 -14.62
CA GLU A 52 8.04 5.05 -15.32
C GLU A 52 8.01 6.57 -15.60
N ASP A 53 7.16 6.99 -16.54
CA ASP A 53 7.07 8.40 -16.96
C ASP A 53 6.58 9.35 -15.86
N ILE A 54 5.61 8.89 -15.06
CA ILE A 54 5.04 9.61 -13.93
C ILE A 54 4.94 8.65 -12.75
N MET A 55 5.71 8.91 -11.70
CA MET A 55 5.77 8.09 -10.49
C MET A 55 5.39 8.90 -9.26
N LEU A 56 4.41 8.43 -8.50
CA LEU A 56 3.89 9.10 -7.30
C LEU A 56 4.31 8.36 -6.03
N PHE A 57 4.70 9.12 -5.01
CA PHE A 57 5.13 8.60 -3.71
C PHE A 57 4.60 9.48 -2.57
N THR A 58 4.58 8.95 -1.34
CA THR A 58 4.14 9.69 -0.16
C THR A 58 4.83 9.25 1.14
N VAL A 59 5.13 10.22 2.02
CA VAL A 59 5.58 9.93 3.39
C VAL A 59 4.51 9.20 4.21
N SER A 60 3.24 9.33 3.83
CA SER A 60 2.11 8.74 4.55
C SER A 60 2.21 7.23 4.66
N LYS A 61 2.80 6.59 3.65
CA LYS A 61 2.91 5.13 3.53
C LYS A 61 4.36 4.66 3.58
N SER A 62 5.33 5.50 3.21
CA SER A 62 6.73 5.13 3.36
C SER A 62 7.19 5.11 4.82
N ASN A 63 6.77 6.10 5.63
CA ASN A 63 7.23 6.27 7.01
C ASN A 63 6.13 6.63 8.04
N GLY A 64 4.86 6.53 7.66
CA GLY A 64 3.72 6.68 8.56
C GLY A 64 3.32 8.12 8.91
N HIS A 65 4.01 9.15 8.40
CA HIS A 65 3.71 10.55 8.72
C HIS A 65 2.56 11.14 7.89
N ALA A 66 1.40 10.47 7.91
CA ALA A 66 0.24 10.84 7.09
C ALA A 66 -0.27 12.27 7.36
N GLY A 67 -0.15 12.77 8.59
CA GLY A 67 -0.58 14.11 8.97
C GLY A 67 0.22 15.26 8.34
N MET A 68 1.43 14.99 7.83
CA MET A 68 2.26 16.02 7.19
C MET A 68 1.77 16.41 5.80
N ARG A 69 0.91 15.57 5.19
CA ARG A 69 0.33 15.78 3.86
C ARG A 69 1.39 15.99 2.77
N ILE A 70 2.51 15.26 2.85
CA ILE A 70 3.59 15.31 1.86
C ILE A 70 3.54 14.09 0.93
N GLY A 71 3.57 14.39 -0.37
CA GLY A 71 3.85 13.45 -1.46
C GLY A 71 4.69 14.14 -2.51
N TRP A 72 5.27 13.36 -3.41
CA TRP A 72 6.08 13.88 -4.52
C TRP A 72 5.82 13.05 -5.78
N ALA A 73 6.10 13.68 -6.92
CA ALA A 73 6.05 13.04 -8.22
C ALA A 73 7.44 13.11 -8.86
N LEU A 74 7.89 12.01 -9.44
CA LEU A 74 9.01 12.00 -10.40
C LEU A 74 8.39 11.96 -11.80
N VAL A 75 8.71 12.95 -12.63
CA VAL A 75 8.07 13.18 -13.92
C VAL A 75 9.15 13.38 -14.98
N LYS A 76 9.14 12.54 -16.02
CA LYS A 76 10.14 12.61 -17.10
C LYS A 76 9.85 13.76 -18.09
N ASP A 77 8.58 13.97 -18.44
CA ASP A 77 8.17 15.01 -19.37
C ASP A 77 8.10 16.39 -18.68
N GLU A 78 8.93 17.32 -19.14
CA GLU A 78 9.04 18.68 -18.59
C GLU A 78 7.72 19.47 -18.70
N GLU A 79 6.99 19.34 -19.81
CA GLU A 79 5.73 20.07 -20.01
C GLU A 79 4.63 19.53 -19.09
N VAL A 80 4.61 18.22 -18.85
CA VAL A 80 3.74 17.61 -17.82
C VAL A 80 4.12 18.13 -16.43
N ALA A 81 5.41 18.11 -16.08
CA ALA A 81 5.89 18.60 -14.78
C ALA A 81 5.53 20.09 -14.55
N ARG A 82 5.65 20.92 -15.58
CA ARG A 82 5.27 22.35 -15.57
C ARG A 82 3.78 22.53 -15.33
N ARG A 83 2.93 21.74 -16.00
CA ARG A 83 1.47 21.77 -15.79
C ARG A 83 1.08 21.33 -14.37
N MET A 84 1.70 20.29 -13.84
CA MET A 84 1.49 19.84 -12.46
C MET A 84 1.89 20.92 -11.45
N THR A 85 3.03 21.57 -11.67
CA THR A 85 3.50 22.68 -10.83
C THR A 85 2.53 23.86 -10.88
N LYS A 86 2.06 24.22 -12.08
CA LYS A 86 1.07 25.30 -12.24
C LYS A 86 -0.25 25.00 -11.54
N TYR A 87 -0.69 23.75 -11.58
CA TYR A 87 -1.88 23.32 -10.84
C TYR A 87 -1.71 23.49 -9.33
N ILE A 88 -0.57 23.11 -8.76
CA ILE A 88 -0.28 23.26 -7.32
C ILE A 88 -0.23 24.75 -6.93
N GLU A 89 0.36 25.59 -7.77
CA GLU A 89 0.38 27.05 -7.57
C GLU A 89 -1.04 27.63 -7.51
N LEU A 90 -1.90 27.26 -8.48
CA LEU A 90 -3.27 27.76 -8.58
C LEU A 90 -4.20 27.21 -7.48
N SER A 91 -3.98 25.97 -7.02
CA SER A 91 -4.87 25.30 -6.07
C SER A 91 -4.55 25.61 -4.61
N SER A 92 -3.27 25.72 -4.24
CA SER A 92 -2.85 25.89 -2.85
C SER A 92 -1.65 26.80 -2.64
N ILE A 93 -1.15 27.48 -3.69
CA ILE A 93 0.04 28.34 -3.63
C ILE A 93 1.25 27.54 -3.10
N GLY A 94 1.35 26.28 -3.50
CA GLY A 94 2.40 25.38 -3.03
C GLY A 94 1.98 24.52 -1.84
N VAL A 95 3.00 24.07 -1.10
CA VAL A 95 2.88 23.12 0.01
C VAL A 95 3.51 23.75 1.26
N SER A 96 2.97 23.47 2.44
CA SER A 96 3.49 23.99 3.72
C SER A 96 5.01 23.80 3.85
N LYS A 97 5.71 24.91 4.17
CA LYS A 97 7.16 24.90 4.39
C LYS A 97 7.57 24.11 5.63
N ASP A 98 6.75 24.16 6.68
CA ASP A 98 6.96 23.36 7.88
C ASP A 98 6.87 21.86 7.58
N SER A 99 5.86 21.45 6.79
CA SER A 99 5.73 20.07 6.35
C SER A 99 6.91 19.63 5.49
N GLN A 100 7.39 20.48 4.56
CA GLN A 100 8.58 20.21 3.75
C GLN A 100 9.83 20.04 4.62
N PHE A 101 10.07 20.96 5.56
CA PHE A 101 11.23 20.93 6.44
C PHE A 101 11.24 19.69 7.33
N ARG A 102 10.10 19.37 7.95
CA ARG A 102 9.96 18.15 8.76
C ARG A 102 10.14 16.89 7.92
N ALA A 103 9.61 16.85 6.69
CA ALA A 103 9.76 15.71 5.80
C ALA A 103 11.22 15.49 5.41
N ALA A 104 11.95 16.56 5.07
CA ALA A 104 13.37 16.48 4.75
C ALA A 104 14.19 15.92 5.94
N LYS A 105 13.91 16.34 7.17
CA LYS A 105 14.59 15.81 8.37
C LYS A 105 14.32 14.33 8.61
N ILE A 106 13.06 13.89 8.46
CA ILE A 106 12.68 12.48 8.64
C ILE A 106 13.28 11.62 7.53
N LEU A 107 13.18 12.05 6.27
CA LEU A 107 13.76 11.33 5.13
C LEU A 107 15.27 11.20 5.27
N LYS A 108 15.94 12.25 5.76
CA LYS A 108 17.36 12.18 6.10
C LYS A 108 17.63 11.11 7.17
N ALA A 109 16.93 11.14 8.30
CA ALA A 109 17.12 10.14 9.36
C ALA A 109 16.86 8.69 8.86
N VAL A 110 15.86 8.49 8.02
CA VAL A 110 15.59 7.19 7.39
C VAL A 110 16.74 6.78 6.46
N SER A 111 17.23 7.70 5.61
CA SER A 111 18.37 7.44 4.72
C SER A 111 19.65 7.12 5.49
N ASP A 112 19.97 7.92 6.51
CA ASP A 112 21.14 7.73 7.37
C ASP A 112 21.08 6.35 8.05
N SER A 113 19.89 5.89 8.51
CA SER A 113 19.71 4.55 9.08
C SER A 113 19.91 3.38 8.09
N CYS A 114 19.96 3.67 6.78
CA CYS A 114 20.21 2.67 5.75
C CYS A 114 21.69 2.49 5.43
N GLU A 115 22.51 3.50 5.74
CA GLU A 115 23.95 3.53 5.42
C GLU A 115 24.81 2.94 6.55
N HIS A 116 24.33 3.00 7.79
CA HIS A 116 25.09 2.59 8.98
C HIS A 116 24.66 1.20 9.45
N ALA A 117 25.58 0.23 9.41
CA ALA A 117 25.31 -1.17 9.77
C ALA A 117 25.00 -1.39 11.26
N ASP A 118 25.42 -0.45 12.13
CA ASP A 118 25.26 -0.55 13.59
C ASP A 118 23.94 0.04 14.10
N ASP A 119 23.17 0.71 13.24
CA ASP A 119 21.88 1.31 13.58
C ASP A 119 20.70 0.39 13.23
N LEU A 120 19.60 0.52 13.98
CA LEU A 120 18.33 -0.13 13.65
C LEU A 120 17.77 0.47 12.34
N ASN A 121 18.06 -0.20 11.22
CA ASN A 121 17.54 0.17 9.90
C ASN A 121 16.00 0.25 9.91
N PHE A 122 15.45 1.42 9.55
CA PHE A 122 14.02 1.68 9.58
C PHE A 122 13.20 0.65 8.79
N PHE A 123 13.68 0.28 7.59
CA PHE A 123 12.98 -0.64 6.70
C PHE A 123 13.08 -2.09 7.16
N GLU A 124 14.18 -2.48 7.80
CA GLU A 124 14.33 -3.82 8.37
C GLU A 124 13.37 -4.04 9.56
N VAL A 125 13.32 -3.06 10.48
CA VAL A 125 12.37 -3.09 11.61
C VAL A 125 10.93 -3.11 11.10
N SER A 126 10.63 -2.30 10.08
CA SER A 126 9.29 -2.22 9.48
C SER A 126 8.91 -3.52 8.77
N TYR A 127 9.85 -4.15 8.06
CA TYR A 127 9.66 -5.46 7.44
C TYR A 127 9.30 -6.53 8.48
N HIS A 128 10.06 -6.63 9.58
CA HIS A 128 9.79 -7.62 10.61
C HIS A 128 8.41 -7.44 11.24
N ARG A 129 7.99 -6.20 11.50
CA ARG A 129 6.64 -5.90 12.00
C ARG A 129 5.55 -6.33 11.02
N MET A 130 5.70 -6.03 9.73
CA MET A 130 4.73 -6.44 8.71
C MET A 130 4.67 -7.96 8.56
N SER A 131 5.83 -8.61 8.60
CA SER A 131 5.95 -10.08 8.54
C SER A 131 5.23 -10.76 9.70
N GLU A 132 5.46 -10.29 10.92
CA GLU A 132 4.80 -10.80 12.12
C GLU A 132 3.28 -10.68 12.01
N ARG A 133 2.77 -9.49 11.64
CA ARG A 133 1.34 -9.27 11.44
C ARG A 133 0.77 -10.21 10.38
N TRP A 134 1.36 -10.26 9.19
CA TRP A 134 0.86 -11.14 8.13
C TRP A 134 0.89 -12.63 8.50
N ASN A 135 1.91 -13.09 9.22
CA ASN A 135 1.97 -14.48 9.71
C ASN A 135 0.82 -14.77 10.69
N ARG A 136 0.62 -13.91 11.69
CA ARG A 136 -0.47 -14.04 12.68
C ARG A 136 -1.84 -14.04 12.00
N LEU A 137 -2.08 -13.14 11.03
CA LEU A 137 -3.33 -13.10 10.29
C LEU A 137 -3.56 -14.38 9.49
N ARG A 138 -2.56 -14.84 8.73
CA ARG A 138 -2.68 -16.06 7.91
C ARG A 138 -2.94 -17.29 8.77
N ASP A 139 -2.31 -17.40 9.93
CA ASP A 139 -2.54 -18.50 10.86
C ASP A 139 -3.97 -18.48 11.42
N THR A 140 -4.50 -17.30 11.75
CA THR A 140 -5.91 -17.16 12.19
C THR A 140 -6.89 -17.51 11.07
N VAL A 141 -6.67 -16.98 9.86
CA VAL A 141 -7.52 -17.24 8.70
C VAL A 141 -7.56 -18.73 8.36
N LYS A 142 -6.41 -19.40 8.33
CA LYS A 142 -6.28 -20.85 8.06
C LYS A 142 -7.07 -21.71 9.05
N LYS A 143 -7.16 -21.31 10.32
CA LYS A 143 -7.90 -22.04 11.36
C LYS A 143 -9.42 -21.95 11.18
N SER A 144 -9.94 -20.80 10.76
CA SER A 144 -11.39 -20.55 10.69
C SER A 144 -12.10 -21.21 9.51
N ARG A 145 -11.43 -21.34 8.34
CA ARG A 145 -12.03 -21.67 7.02
C ARG A 145 -13.15 -20.72 6.54
N MET A 146 -13.58 -19.75 7.36
CA MET A 146 -14.58 -18.74 7.04
C MET A 146 -14.02 -17.63 6.16
N PHE A 147 -12.70 -17.51 6.08
CA PHE A 147 -12.04 -16.44 5.35
C PHE A 147 -10.93 -16.97 4.46
N SER A 148 -10.60 -16.19 3.42
CA SER A 148 -9.38 -16.34 2.64
C SER A 148 -8.68 -15.00 2.45
N THR A 149 -7.37 -15.07 2.20
CA THR A 149 -6.51 -13.92 1.88
C THR A 149 -5.69 -14.26 0.64
N PRO A 150 -5.29 -13.25 -0.16
CA PRO A 150 -4.41 -13.48 -1.30
C PRO A 150 -3.09 -14.14 -0.88
N GLU A 151 -2.63 -15.04 -1.74
CA GLU A 151 -1.28 -15.59 -1.65
C GLU A 151 -0.33 -14.79 -2.53
N PHE A 152 0.83 -14.43 -1.98
CA PHE A 152 1.86 -13.69 -2.69
C PHE A 152 3.09 -14.58 -2.85
N PRO A 153 3.48 -14.93 -4.08
CA PRO A 153 4.68 -15.73 -4.30
C PRO A 153 5.92 -14.95 -3.83
N PRO A 154 6.92 -15.64 -3.26
CA PRO A 154 8.16 -14.99 -2.86
C PRO A 154 8.95 -14.51 -4.08
N ALA A 155 9.54 -13.33 -3.97
CA ALA A 155 10.50 -12.80 -4.93
C ALA A 155 11.76 -12.34 -4.19
N PHE A 156 12.89 -12.36 -4.88
CA PHE A 156 14.14 -11.85 -4.34
C PHE A 156 14.11 -10.32 -4.31
N CYS A 157 14.40 -9.75 -3.13
CA CYS A 157 14.46 -8.31 -2.92
C CYS A 157 15.91 -7.85 -3.00
N ASN A 158 16.22 -6.99 -3.98
CA ASN A 158 17.56 -6.41 -4.17
C ASN A 158 17.94 -5.43 -3.06
N TYR A 159 16.98 -4.79 -2.41
CA TYR A 159 17.25 -3.87 -1.30
C TYR A 159 17.75 -4.60 -0.05
N SER A 160 17.05 -5.67 0.36
CA SER A 160 17.31 -6.38 1.62
C SER A 160 18.07 -7.71 1.45
N ASN A 161 18.49 -8.04 0.22
CA ASN A 161 19.20 -9.25 -0.15
C ASN A 161 18.56 -10.55 0.40
N ARG A 162 17.23 -10.64 0.32
CA ARG A 162 16.44 -11.78 0.84
C ARG A 162 15.21 -12.02 -0.02
N SER A 163 14.69 -13.26 0.01
CA SER A 163 13.45 -13.63 -0.67
C SER A 163 12.28 -13.61 0.30
N PHE A 164 11.20 -12.91 -0.06
CA PHE A 164 9.94 -12.90 0.68
C PHE A 164 8.77 -12.60 -0.25
N GLY A 165 7.55 -12.97 0.15
CA GLY A 165 6.34 -12.58 -0.59
C GLY A 165 5.83 -11.21 -0.12
N THR A 166 5.08 -10.52 -0.95
CA THR A 166 4.46 -9.23 -0.60
C THR A 166 3.69 -9.33 0.73
N GLN A 167 3.85 -8.30 1.57
CA GLN A 167 3.21 -8.09 2.87
C GLN A 167 2.45 -6.75 2.85
N PRO A 168 1.32 -6.66 2.13
CA PRO A 168 0.67 -5.38 1.87
C PRO A 168 0.26 -4.63 3.15
N ALA A 169 0.15 -3.31 3.03
CA ALA A 169 -0.38 -2.45 4.09
C ALA A 169 -1.85 -2.73 4.46
N PHE A 170 -2.58 -3.46 3.62
CA PHE A 170 -3.96 -3.84 3.85
C PHE A 170 -4.14 -5.34 3.64
N ALA A 171 -4.91 -5.97 4.53
CA ALA A 171 -5.44 -7.29 4.28
C ALA A 171 -6.67 -7.18 3.39
N TRP A 172 -6.62 -7.90 2.27
CA TRP A 172 -7.77 -8.08 1.39
C TRP A 172 -8.44 -9.40 1.74
N LEU A 173 -9.36 -9.35 2.70
CA LEU A 173 -10.01 -10.53 3.26
C LEU A 173 -11.27 -10.83 2.46
N LYS A 174 -11.47 -12.09 2.09
CA LYS A 174 -12.73 -12.57 1.51
C LYS A 174 -13.45 -13.43 2.53
N CYS A 175 -14.73 -13.19 2.76
CA CYS A 175 -15.58 -14.13 3.48
C CYS A 175 -16.02 -15.26 2.54
N GLU A 176 -15.91 -16.49 3.00
CA GLU A 176 -16.28 -17.71 2.29
C GLU A 176 -17.67 -18.22 2.70
N GLY A 177 -18.17 -19.25 2.00
CA GLY A 177 -19.48 -19.84 2.27
C GLY A 177 -20.63 -18.88 1.96
N ASP A 178 -21.65 -18.90 2.83
CA ASP A 178 -22.92 -18.19 2.67
C ASP A 178 -22.86 -16.71 3.10
N ILE A 179 -21.68 -16.21 3.48
CA ILE A 179 -21.50 -14.80 3.84
C ILE A 179 -21.43 -13.95 2.57
N GLU A 180 -22.55 -13.34 2.20
CA GLU A 180 -22.65 -12.46 1.02
C GLU A 180 -22.18 -11.02 1.28
N ASP A 181 -22.36 -10.52 2.50
CA ASP A 181 -21.90 -9.18 2.92
C ASP A 181 -20.89 -9.28 4.06
N CYS A 182 -19.62 -9.32 3.66
CA CYS A 182 -18.50 -9.50 4.59
C CYS A 182 -18.28 -8.27 5.49
N GLU A 183 -18.63 -7.06 5.02
CA GLU A 183 -18.51 -5.85 5.84
C GLU A 183 -19.54 -5.85 6.96
N SER A 184 -20.81 -6.16 6.64
CA SER A 184 -21.88 -6.26 7.65
C SER A 184 -21.57 -7.36 8.67
N PHE A 185 -21.16 -8.54 8.20
CA PHE A 185 -20.79 -9.65 9.08
C PHE A 185 -19.66 -9.31 10.07
N LEU A 186 -18.58 -8.68 9.61
CA LEU A 186 -17.46 -8.30 10.47
C LEU A 186 -17.85 -7.14 11.42
N ARG A 187 -18.75 -6.26 10.99
CA ARG A 187 -19.27 -5.16 11.82
C ARG A 187 -20.05 -5.67 13.03
N ASP A 188 -20.82 -6.75 12.88
CA ASP A 188 -21.54 -7.40 14.00
C ASP A 188 -20.57 -7.94 15.05
N HIS A 189 -19.35 -8.29 14.62
CA HIS A 189 -18.24 -8.69 15.49
C HIS A 189 -17.33 -7.52 15.88
N LYS A 190 -17.81 -6.28 15.71
CA LYS A 190 -17.11 -5.03 16.06
C LYS A 190 -15.81 -4.80 15.28
N ILE A 191 -15.63 -5.41 14.11
CA ILE A 191 -14.50 -5.16 13.22
C ILE A 191 -14.95 -4.23 12.09
N LEU A 192 -14.47 -2.99 12.11
CA LEU A 192 -14.78 -2.02 11.06
C LEU A 192 -13.82 -2.20 9.88
N THR A 193 -14.38 -2.33 8.68
CA THR A 193 -13.63 -2.58 7.45
C THR A 193 -14.10 -1.63 6.34
N ARG A 194 -13.58 -1.81 5.12
CA ARG A 194 -14.17 -1.18 3.92
C ARG A 194 -14.61 -2.25 2.94
N SER A 195 -15.90 -2.24 2.60
CA SER A 195 -16.50 -3.15 1.63
C SER A 195 -15.81 -3.09 0.26
N GLY A 196 -15.67 -4.26 -0.36
CA GLY A 196 -15.11 -4.41 -1.68
C GLY A 196 -15.92 -3.73 -2.80
N LYS A 197 -17.20 -3.42 -2.55
CA LYS A 197 -18.03 -2.59 -3.43
C LYS A 197 -17.37 -1.25 -3.78
N HIS A 198 -16.64 -0.66 -2.84
CA HIS A 198 -15.92 0.62 -3.04
C HIS A 198 -14.66 0.48 -3.91
N PHE A 199 -14.25 -0.74 -4.21
CA PHE A 199 -13.07 -1.07 -5.02
C PHE A 199 -13.47 -1.77 -6.33
N GLY A 200 -14.76 -1.72 -6.71
CA GLY A 200 -15.25 -2.34 -7.94
C GLY A 200 -15.31 -3.87 -7.89
N THR A 201 -15.41 -4.47 -6.70
CA THR A 201 -15.52 -5.94 -6.53
C THR A 201 -16.77 -6.33 -5.73
N SER A 202 -16.91 -7.63 -5.47
CA SER A 202 -17.98 -8.22 -4.67
C SER A 202 -17.95 -7.75 -3.20
N PRO A 203 -19.12 -7.57 -2.55
CA PRO A 203 -19.23 -7.37 -1.10
C PRO A 203 -18.73 -8.54 -0.24
N LYS A 204 -18.39 -9.69 -0.83
CA LYS A 204 -17.68 -10.77 -0.14
C LYS A 204 -16.25 -10.37 0.27
N PHE A 205 -15.70 -9.32 -0.31
CA PHE A 205 -14.36 -8.81 0.04
C PHE A 205 -14.44 -7.59 0.95
N VAL A 206 -13.45 -7.46 1.82
CA VAL A 206 -13.22 -6.28 2.65
C VAL A 206 -11.74 -5.93 2.70
N ARG A 207 -11.46 -4.63 2.82
CA ARG A 207 -10.11 -4.11 3.09
C ARG A 207 -9.96 -3.78 4.57
N ILE A 208 -8.93 -4.34 5.20
CA ILE A 208 -8.60 -4.14 6.64
C ILE A 208 -7.18 -3.56 6.75
N SER A 209 -6.98 -2.55 7.61
CA SER A 209 -5.66 -1.93 7.83
C SER A 209 -4.72 -2.84 8.60
N MET A 210 -3.54 -3.09 8.05
CA MET A 210 -2.44 -3.79 8.74
C MET A 210 -1.47 -2.82 9.41
N LEU A 211 -1.74 -1.51 9.38
CA LEU A 211 -0.85 -0.43 9.84
C LEU A 211 -1.33 0.28 11.11
N ASP A 212 -2.38 -0.22 11.76
CA ASP A 212 -2.90 0.39 12.99
C ASP A 212 -1.96 0.15 14.19
N GLN A 213 -2.27 0.70 15.35
CA GLN A 213 -1.56 0.41 16.60
C GLN A 213 -1.64 -1.08 16.97
N ASP A 214 -0.65 -1.56 17.71
CA ASP A 214 -0.56 -2.98 18.09
C ASP A 214 -1.80 -3.44 18.87
N SER A 215 -2.33 -2.61 19.79
CA SER A 215 -3.56 -2.90 20.54
C SER A 215 -4.78 -3.11 19.64
N ASN A 216 -4.96 -2.29 18.61
CA ASN A 216 -6.05 -2.44 17.64
C ASN A 216 -5.86 -3.68 16.76
N TYR A 217 -4.61 -3.96 16.36
CA TYR A 217 -4.27 -5.14 15.59
C TYR A 217 -4.49 -6.44 16.38
N ASP A 218 -4.07 -6.47 17.63
CA ASP A 218 -4.23 -7.62 18.53
C ASP A 218 -5.71 -7.93 18.77
N LEU A 219 -6.50 -6.90 19.05
CA LEU A 219 -7.95 -7.01 19.22
C LEU A 219 -8.66 -7.49 17.93
N PHE A 220 -8.18 -7.05 16.76
CA PHE A 220 -8.65 -7.55 15.47
C PHE A 220 -8.39 -9.05 15.32
N ILE A 221 -7.17 -9.51 15.62
CA ILE A 221 -6.81 -10.93 15.54
C ILE A 221 -7.59 -11.77 16.55
N GLU A 222 -7.74 -11.29 17.78
CA GLU A 222 -8.55 -11.94 18.82
C GLU A 222 -9.98 -12.16 18.34
N ARG A 223 -10.65 -11.08 17.89
CA ARG A 223 -12.03 -11.14 17.40
C ARG A 223 -12.19 -12.05 16.19
N LEU A 224 -11.25 -11.98 15.24
CA LEU A 224 -11.28 -12.85 14.06
C LEU A 224 -11.07 -14.32 14.45
N SER A 225 -10.23 -14.61 15.44
CA SER A 225 -9.96 -15.97 15.91
C SER A 225 -11.11 -16.59 16.70
N ALA A 226 -11.93 -15.76 17.36
CA ALA A 226 -13.12 -16.19 18.07
C ALA A 226 -14.32 -16.49 17.15
N MET A 227 -14.20 -16.21 15.85
CA MET A 227 -15.22 -16.57 14.86
C MET A 227 -15.07 -18.04 14.48
N HIS A 228 -16.14 -18.79 14.66
CA HIS A 228 -16.23 -20.19 14.27
C HIS A 228 -17.46 -20.38 13.39
N SER A 229 -17.32 -21.26 12.39
CA SER A 229 -18.40 -21.73 11.52
C SER A 229 -19.37 -22.64 12.28
#